data_AF-A0A202DPF3-F1
#
_entry.id   AF-A0A202DPF3-F1
#
_cell.length_a   1.000
_cell.length_b   1.000
_cell.length_c   1.000
_cell.angle_alpha   90.00
_cell.angle_beta   90.00
_cell.angle_gamma   90.00
#
_symmetry.space_group_name_H-M   'P 1'
#
loop_
_entity.id
_entity.type
_entity.pdbx_description
1 polymer ?
#
loop_
_entity_poly.entity_id
_entity_poly.type
_entity_poly.pdbx_seq_one_letter_code
_entity_poly.pdbx_strand_id
1 'polypeptide(L)'
;MSYRVAQYHLDDFILDYDSVAESLNSACHRDHRHYRISGICQSLNDHVVFIFEEDYNGHKWTYVIKPFSGETATEIAGDVHSRWQGKFATKGLIQLNGQALGVFEHAESPRKHVG
;
A
#
# COMPACT_ATOMS: atom_id res chain seq x y z
N MET A 1 -20.99 -5.50 -4.48
CA MET A 1 -19.61 -5.15 -4.12
C MET A 1 -18.80 -6.42 -4.05
N SER A 2 -17.76 -6.55 -4.88
CA SER A 2 -16.79 -7.64 -4.80
C SER A 2 -15.62 -7.16 -3.95
N TYR A 3 -15.26 -7.90 -2.91
CA TYR A 3 -14.01 -7.70 -2.18
C TYR A 3 -13.06 -8.87 -2.44
N ARG A 4 -11.76 -8.61 -2.31
CA ARG A 4 -10.72 -9.64 -2.28
C ARG A 4 -9.85 -9.41 -1.07
N VAL A 5 -9.20 -10.47 -0.60
CA VAL A 5 -8.28 -10.42 0.52
C VAL A 5 -6.96 -11.05 0.08
N ALA A 6 -5.85 -10.40 0.39
CA ALA A 6 -4.53 -11.01 0.33
C ALA A 6 -3.90 -10.99 1.73
N GLN A 7 -3.14 -12.04 2.02
CA GLN A 7 -2.48 -12.22 3.29
C GLN A 7 -1.00 -12.49 3.02
N TYR A 8 -0.14 -11.82 3.80
CA TYR A 8 1.32 -11.95 3.74
C TYR A 8 1.82 -12.23 5.15
N HIS A 9 2.89 -13.00 5.27
CA HIS A 9 3.59 -13.18 6.54
C HIS A 9 4.47 -11.96 6.81
N LEU A 10 4.73 -11.62 8.08
CA LEU A 10 5.63 -10.49 8.40
C LEU A 10 7.04 -10.70 7.83
N ASP A 11 7.49 -11.95 7.75
CA ASP A 11 8.79 -12.30 7.16
C ASP A 11 8.89 -11.87 5.69
N ASP A 12 7.80 -11.85 4.94
CA ASP A 12 7.81 -11.39 3.54
C ASP A 12 8.25 -9.92 3.44
N PHE A 13 7.83 -9.08 4.41
CA PHE A 13 8.22 -7.67 4.46
C PHE A 13 9.63 -7.46 4.98
N ILE A 14 10.10 -8.35 5.87
CA ILE A 14 11.47 -8.32 6.39
C ILE A 14 12.46 -8.70 5.28
N LEU A 15 12.10 -9.69 4.45
CA LEU A 15 12.94 -10.16 3.36
C LEU A 15 12.95 -9.17 2.19
N ASP A 16 11.76 -8.79 1.70
CA ASP A 16 11.64 -7.91 0.54
C ASP A 16 10.24 -7.26 0.46
N TYR A 17 10.08 -6.12 1.14
CA TYR A 17 8.86 -5.34 1.09
C TYR A 17 8.57 -4.74 -0.30
N ASP A 18 9.57 -4.61 -1.18
CA ASP A 18 9.37 -4.10 -2.55
C ASP A 18 8.70 -5.18 -3.41
N SER A 19 9.12 -6.44 -3.28
CA SER A 19 8.43 -7.58 -3.90
C SER A 19 6.98 -7.73 -3.41
N VAL A 20 6.71 -7.49 -2.12
CA VAL A 20 5.33 -7.46 -1.62
C VAL A 20 4.52 -6.36 -2.29
N ALA A 21 5.09 -5.15 -2.44
CA ALA A 21 4.43 -4.04 -3.13
C ALA A 21 4.12 -4.39 -4.60
N GLU A 22 5.05 -5.03 -5.32
CA GLU A 22 4.84 -5.50 -6.70
C GLU A 22 3.71 -6.52 -6.79
N SER A 23 3.63 -7.45 -5.82
CA SER A 23 2.54 -8.42 -5.72
C SER A 23 1.19 -7.72 -5.48
N LEU A 24 1.12 -6.72 -4.59
CA LEU A 24 -0.08 -5.91 -4.37
C LEU A 24 -0.53 -5.19 -5.65
N ASN A 25 0.40 -4.53 -6.34
CA ASN A 25 0.12 -3.85 -7.61
C ASN A 25 -0.38 -4.82 -8.68
N SER A 26 0.22 -6.00 -8.77
CA SER A 26 -0.19 -7.04 -9.70
C SER A 26 -1.61 -7.53 -9.40
N ALA A 27 -1.95 -7.71 -8.12
CA ALA A 27 -3.28 -8.08 -7.69
C ALA A 27 -4.33 -6.99 -8.01
N CYS A 28 -3.96 -5.72 -7.87
CA CYS A 28 -4.84 -4.57 -8.15
C CYS A 28 -5.12 -4.34 -9.63
N HIS A 29 -4.23 -4.80 -10.52
CA HIS A 29 -4.30 -4.55 -11.97
C HIS A 29 -4.72 -5.76 -12.81
N ARG A 30 -5.08 -6.89 -12.18
CA ARG A 30 -5.40 -8.14 -12.86
C ARG A 30 -6.83 -8.14 -13.46
N ASP A 31 -6.97 -8.65 -14.68
CA ASP A 31 -8.24 -9.02 -15.33
C ASP A 31 -9.27 -7.89 -15.60
N HIS A 32 -8.85 -6.77 -16.22
CA HIS A 32 -9.68 -5.62 -16.62
C HIS A 32 -10.48 -4.94 -15.47
N ARG A 33 -10.40 -5.47 -14.26
CA ARG A 33 -10.97 -4.91 -13.04
C ARG A 33 -9.87 -4.18 -12.30
N HIS A 34 -10.18 -2.97 -11.88
CA HIS A 34 -9.30 -2.17 -11.05
C HIS A 34 -9.72 -2.42 -9.60
N TYR A 35 -8.80 -2.92 -8.80
CA TYR A 35 -9.01 -3.00 -7.36
C TYR A 35 -8.17 -1.94 -6.65
N ARG A 36 -8.68 -1.46 -5.52
CA ARG A 36 -7.98 -0.53 -4.63
C ARG A 36 -7.96 -1.10 -3.23
N ILE A 37 -6.84 -0.96 -2.53
CA ILE A 37 -6.74 -1.31 -1.11
C ILE A 37 -7.69 -0.40 -0.31
N SER A 38 -8.69 -1.00 0.33
CA SER A 38 -9.64 -0.31 1.21
C SER A 38 -9.23 -0.40 2.68
N GLY A 39 -8.55 -1.49 3.08
CA GLY A 39 -8.11 -1.69 4.45
C GLY A 39 -6.83 -2.52 4.58
N ILE A 40 -6.11 -2.30 5.68
CA ILE A 40 -4.90 -3.02 6.06
C ILE A 40 -5.02 -3.38 7.53
N CYS A 41 -4.73 -4.62 7.89
CA CYS A 41 -4.75 -5.08 9.27
C CYS A 41 -3.55 -5.99 9.53
N GLN A 42 -2.76 -5.66 10.55
CA GLN A 42 -1.73 -6.56 11.06
C GLN A 42 -2.33 -7.41 12.18
N SER A 43 -2.33 -8.72 11.95
CA SER A 43 -2.83 -9.73 12.89
C SER A 43 -1.77 -10.05 13.95
N LEU A 44 -2.23 -10.54 15.10
CA LEU A 44 -1.38 -11.03 16.20
C LEU A 44 -0.58 -12.30 15.82
N ASN A 45 -0.95 -13.00 14.74
CA ASN A 45 -0.29 -14.22 14.28
C ASN A 45 0.78 -13.94 13.21
N ASP A 46 1.48 -12.82 13.26
CA ASP A 46 2.54 -12.46 12.31
C ASP A 46 2.11 -12.39 10.84
N HIS A 47 0.87 -11.96 10.59
CA HIS A 47 0.37 -11.76 9.23
C HIS A 47 -0.15 -10.35 9.01
N VAL A 48 -0.02 -9.85 7.79
CA VAL A 48 -0.66 -8.62 7.32
C VAL A 48 -1.72 -8.98 6.30
N VAL A 49 -2.94 -8.49 6.53
CA VAL A 49 -4.10 -8.70 5.69
C VAL A 49 -4.42 -7.41 4.95
N PHE A 50 -4.53 -7.50 3.63
CA PHE A 50 -4.97 -6.41 2.76
C PHE A 50 -6.35 -6.73 2.21
N ILE A 51 -7.26 -5.77 2.35
CA ILE A 51 -8.61 -5.84 1.79
C ILE A 51 -8.64 -4.96 0.54
N PHE A 52 -9.11 -5.54 -0.55
CA PHE A 52 -9.26 -4.88 -1.84
C PHE A 52 -10.72 -4.76 -2.19
N GLU A 53 -11.11 -3.58 -2.64
CA GLU A 53 -12.44 -3.30 -3.20
C GLU A 53 -12.31 -2.91 -4.65
N GLU A 54 -13.31 -3.26 -5.46
CA GLU A 54 -13.36 -2.87 -6.87
C GLU A 54 -13.52 -1.35 -6.98
N ASP A 55 -12.61 -0.69 -7.71
CA ASP A 55 -12.67 0.73 -8.03
C ASP A 55 -13.34 0.94 -9.40
N TYR A 56 -14.62 1.31 -9.34
CA TYR A 56 -15.43 1.56 -10.52
C TYR A 56 -15.07 2.86 -11.27
N ASN A 57 -14.19 3.70 -10.71
CA ASN A 57 -13.78 4.95 -11.36
C ASN A 57 -12.68 4.76 -12.41
N GLY A 58 -12.15 3.54 -12.57
CA GLY A 58 -11.14 3.22 -13.57
C GLY A 58 -9.77 3.83 -13.30
N HIS A 59 -9.53 4.35 -12.09
CA HIS A 59 -8.21 4.79 -11.69
C HIS A 59 -7.28 3.58 -11.50
N LYS A 60 -6.03 3.75 -11.93
CA LYS A 60 -4.95 2.83 -11.58
C LYS A 60 -4.22 3.38 -10.37
N TRP A 61 -4.06 2.53 -9.37
CA TRP A 61 -3.41 2.88 -8.12
C TRP A 61 -2.11 2.10 -8.01
N THR A 62 -1.01 2.81 -7.84
CA THR A 62 0.28 2.21 -7.53
C THR A 62 0.48 2.23 -6.03
N TYR A 63 0.95 1.12 -5.48
CA TYR A 63 1.31 0.95 -4.09
C TYR A 63 2.81 0.84 -3.93
N VAL A 64 3.33 1.51 -2.92
CA VAL A 64 4.74 1.41 -2.51
C VAL A 64 4.77 1.19 -1.01
N ILE A 65 5.64 0.27 -0.57
CA ILE A 65 5.90 0.04 0.85
C ILE A 65 7.29 0.61 1.12
N LYS A 66 7.42 1.51 2.11
CA LYS A 66 8.71 2.08 2.50
C LYS A 66 8.76 2.32 4.01
N PRO A 67 9.94 2.24 4.63
CA PRO A 67 10.09 2.59 6.03
C PRO A 67 9.75 4.05 6.28
N PHE A 68 9.17 4.33 7.45
CA PHE A 68 9.17 5.66 8.01
C PHE A 68 10.58 6.05 8.44
N SER A 69 10.93 7.32 8.26
CA SER A 69 12.27 7.85 8.54
C SER A 69 12.51 8.08 10.03
N GLY A 70 11.44 8.19 10.81
CA GLY A 70 11.51 8.38 12.26
C GLY A 70 10.77 7.30 13.04
N GLU A 71 11.09 7.25 14.32
CA GLU A 71 10.65 6.21 15.26
C GLU A 71 9.53 6.71 16.17
N THR A 72 9.40 8.03 16.32
CA THR A 72 8.37 8.66 17.15
C THR A 72 7.11 8.97 16.33
N ALA A 73 5.97 9.03 17.01
CA ALA A 73 4.70 9.41 16.37
C ALA A 73 4.77 10.77 15.66
N THR A 74 5.53 11.73 16.20
CA THR A 74 5.71 13.06 15.60
C THR A 74 6.49 12.99 14.29
N GLU A 75 7.58 12.22 14.26
CA GLU A 75 8.38 12.07 13.04
C GLU A 75 7.61 11.29 11.96
N ILE A 76 6.91 10.22 12.35
CA ILE A 76 6.02 9.47 11.45
C ILE A 76 4.94 10.40 10.87
N ALA A 77 4.33 11.25 11.68
CA ALA A 77 3.35 12.23 11.21
C ALA A 77 3.95 13.24 10.22
N GLY A 78 5.19 13.71 10.47
CA GLY A 78 5.93 14.57 9.55
C GLY A 78 6.19 13.90 8.21
N ASP A 79 6.58 12.62 8.25
CA ASP A 79 6.80 11.78 7.07
C ASP A 79 5.52 11.55 6.25
N VAL A 80 4.39 11.28 6.93
CA VAL A 80 3.07 11.19 6.28
C VAL A 80 2.73 12.49 5.58
N HIS A 81 2.96 13.63 6.24
CA HIS A 81 2.69 14.95 5.68
C HIS A 81 3.58 15.23 4.46
N SER A 82 4.87 14.95 4.54
CA SER A 82 5.83 15.13 3.44
C SER A 82 5.45 14.29 2.21
N ARG A 83 5.12 13.01 2.41
CA ARG A 83 4.67 12.13 1.32
C ARG A 83 3.34 12.57 0.71
N TRP A 84 2.42 13.10 1.51
CA TRP A 84 1.18 13.68 1.02
C TRP A 84 1.41 14.88 0.09
N GLN A 85 2.34 15.76 0.42
CA GLN A 85 2.77 16.84 -0.49
C GLN A 85 3.36 16.28 -1.80
N GLY A 86 4.01 15.12 -1.73
CA GLY A 86 4.48 14.33 -2.88
C GLY A 86 3.40 13.57 -3.65
N LYS A 87 2.11 13.80 -3.34
CA LYS A 87 0.94 13.14 -3.96
C LYS A 87 0.81 11.65 -3.64
N PHE A 88 1.31 11.21 -2.50
CA PHE A 88 1.04 9.88 -1.95
C PHE A 88 0.01 9.97 -0.82
N ALA A 89 -0.95 9.04 -0.79
CA ALA A 89 -1.81 8.86 0.39
C ALA A 89 -1.31 7.67 1.22
N THR A 90 -1.38 7.79 2.54
CA THR A 90 -0.98 6.69 3.44
C THR A 90 -2.18 5.77 3.66
N LYS A 91 -2.04 4.49 3.33
CA LYS A 91 -3.09 3.47 3.50
C LYS A 91 -3.05 2.78 4.85
N GLY A 92 -1.87 2.72 5.45
CA GLY A 92 -1.68 2.06 6.74
C GLY A 92 -0.20 1.96 7.09
N LEU A 93 0.03 1.36 8.25
CA LEU A 93 1.33 1.14 8.84
C LEU A 93 1.46 -0.33 9.21
N ILE A 94 2.64 -0.90 9.01
CA ILE A 94 3.01 -2.26 9.39
C ILE A 94 4.20 -2.14 10.34
N GLN A 95 4.07 -2.71 11.53
CA GLN A 95 5.13 -2.69 12.55
C GLN A 95 6.01 -3.94 12.41
N LEU A 96 7.31 -3.74 12.24
CA LEU A 96 8.33 -4.79 12.17
C LEU A 96 9.43 -4.52 13.20
N ASN A 97 9.56 -5.32 14.26
CA ASN A 97 10.69 -5.32 15.21
C ASN A 97 11.39 -3.96 15.43
N GLY A 98 10.63 -2.93 15.84
CA GLY A 98 11.16 -1.58 16.13
C GLY A 98 11.14 -0.58 14.96
N GLN A 99 10.85 -1.01 13.75
CA GLN A 99 10.66 -0.19 12.56
C GLN A 99 9.19 -0.18 12.12
N ALA A 100 8.72 0.97 11.64
CA ALA A 100 7.42 1.07 10.99
C ALA A 100 7.59 1.17 9.47
N LEU A 101 6.89 0.32 8.72
CA LEU A 101 6.71 0.48 7.28
C LEU A 101 5.38 1.17 7.00
N GLY A 102 5.40 2.15 6.11
CA GLY A 102 4.19 2.75 5.56
C GLY A 102 3.81 2.11 4.24
N VAL A 103 2.51 1.87 4.07
CA VAL A 103 1.92 1.49 2.79
C VAL A 103 1.34 2.75 2.16
N PHE A 104 1.88 3.15 1.02
CA PHE A 104 1.54 4.39 0.35
C PHE A 104 0.87 4.10 -0.99
N GLU A 105 -0.18 4.84 -1.33
CA GLU A 105 -0.84 4.78 -2.63
C GLU A 105 -0.58 6.06 -3.43
N HIS A 106 -0.52 5.92 -4.74
CA HIS A 106 -0.45 7.02 -5.70
C HIS A 106 -1.37 6.71 -6.87
N ALA A 107 -2.19 7.67 -7.30
CA ALA A 107 -2.97 7.54 -8.52
C ALA A 107 -2.05 7.71 -9.73
N GLU A 108 -1.97 6.71 -10.61
CA GLU A 108 -1.32 6.91 -11.90
C GLU A 108 -2.12 7.95 -12.69
N SER A 109 -1.45 9.01 -13.13
CA SER A 109 -2.07 9.94 -14.07
C SER A 109 -2.44 9.17 -15.34
N PRO A 110 -3.65 9.33 -15.90
CA PRO A 110 -4.00 8.69 -17.15
C PRO A 110 -2.94 9.08 -18.19
N ARG A 111 -2.33 8.09 -18.86
CA ARG A 111 -1.40 8.34 -19.95
C ARG A 111 -2.13 9.26 -20.93
N LYS A 112 -1.66 10.52 -21.06
CA LYS A 112 -2.12 11.37 -22.15
C LYS A 112 -1.74 10.63 -23.42
N HIS A 113 -2.74 10.13 -24.16
CA HIS A 113 -2.52 9.77 -25.54
C HIS A 113 -2.06 11.06 -26.23
N VAL A 114 -0.76 11.13 -26.51
CA VAL A 114 -0.24 12.09 -27.47
C VAL A 114 -0.73 11.55 -28.81
N GLY A 115 -1.84 12.11 -29.27
CA GLY A 115 -2.37 11.91 -30.62
C GLY A 115 -1.50 12.60 -31.65
#